data_AF-A0A1D7QAL8-F1
#
_entry.id   AF-A0A1D7QAL8-F1
#
_cell.length_a   1.000
_cell.length_b   1.000
_cell.length_c   1.000
_cell.angle_alpha   90.00
_cell.angle_beta   90.00
_cell.angle_gamma   90.00
#
_symmetry.space_group_name_H-M   'P 1'
#
loop_
_entity.id
_entity.type
_entity.pdbx_description
1 polymer ?
#
loop_
_entity_poly.entity_id
_entity_poly.type
_entity_poly.pdbx_seq_one_letter_code
_entity_poly.pdbx_strand_id
1 'polypeptide(L)'
;MNSLAASDSLDYNHKGRLIPMLKSDENSKISNANQGRLDYSVTDALLKAGFLDTWSMKHHAFDYSYPSVEFGPVPDSSKERIDYIFISKDLKKTMLKSAILKDDISDHLSDHYPISILLVPPHP
;
A
#
# COMPACT_ATOMS: atom_id res chain seq x y z
N MET A 1 7.67 7.88 -7.95
CA MET A 1 7.83 6.49 -7.55
C MET A 1 6.67 5.79 -8.20
N ASN A 2 6.74 4.57 -8.73
CA ASN A 2 5.52 3.92 -9.26
C ASN A 2 5.12 2.82 -8.30
N SER A 3 4.49 3.24 -7.20
CA SER A 3 4.28 2.42 -6.00
C SER A 3 2.82 2.24 -5.63
N LEU A 4 1.87 2.84 -6.35
CA LEU A 4 0.46 2.72 -6.03
C LEU A 4 -0.12 1.43 -6.61
N ALA A 5 -1.18 0.92 -5.98
CA ALA A 5 -1.93 -0.23 -6.45
C ALA A 5 -3.35 0.14 -6.88
N ALA A 6 -3.79 -0.41 -8.01
CA ALA A 6 -5.14 -0.20 -8.52
C ALA A 6 -6.23 -0.71 -7.57
N SER A 7 -5.91 -1.67 -6.68
CA SER A 7 -6.83 -2.16 -5.64
C SER A 7 -7.24 -1.08 -4.64
N ASP A 8 -6.42 -0.04 -4.46
CA ASP A 8 -6.70 1.10 -3.58
C ASP A 8 -7.25 2.32 -4.34
N SER A 9 -7.46 2.20 -5.66
CA SER A 9 -7.81 3.33 -6.52
C SER A 9 -9.14 3.99 -6.16
N LEU A 10 -10.11 3.23 -5.62
CA LEU A 10 -11.36 3.81 -5.13
C LEU A 10 -11.05 4.81 -4.01
N ASP A 11 -10.28 4.39 -3.01
CA ASP A 11 -9.89 5.25 -1.89
C ASP A 11 -9.13 6.49 -2.33
N TYR A 12 -8.23 6.39 -3.32
CA TYR A 12 -7.52 7.55 -3.89
C TYR A 12 -8.44 8.50 -4.67
N ASN A 13 -9.47 7.96 -5.32
CA ASN A 13 -10.42 8.74 -6.12
C ASN A 13 -11.59 9.32 -5.28
N HIS A 14 -11.75 8.87 -4.04
CA HIS A 14 -12.79 9.34 -3.14
C HIS A 14 -12.36 10.58 -2.32
N LYS A 15 -13.36 11.29 -1.80
CA LYS A 15 -13.20 12.41 -0.84
C LYS A 15 -12.24 13.53 -1.28
N GLY A 16 -12.09 13.73 -2.59
CA GLY A 16 -11.24 14.78 -3.14
C GLY A 16 -9.74 14.57 -2.97
N ARG A 17 -9.28 13.33 -2.73
CA ARG A 17 -7.86 12.99 -2.49
C ARG A 17 -6.99 13.03 -3.77
N LEU A 18 -7.56 12.62 -4.92
CA LEU A 18 -6.84 12.50 -6.18
C LEU A 18 -6.10 13.78 -6.61
N ILE A 19 -6.77 14.94 -6.58
CA ILE A 19 -6.17 16.20 -7.04
C ILE A 19 -4.98 16.63 -6.16
N PRO A 20 -5.09 16.66 -4.81
CA PRO A 20 -3.94 16.85 -3.93
C PRO A 20 -2.78 15.88 -4.20
N MET A 21 -3.07 14.59 -4.39
CA MET A 21 -2.03 13.58 -4.68
C MET A 21 -1.28 13.91 -5.97
N LEU A 22 -1.99 14.19 -7.07
CA LEU A 22 -1.38 14.55 -8.35
C LEU A 22 -0.54 15.83 -8.25
N LYS A 23 -1.03 16.85 -7.53
CA LYS A 23 -0.27 18.10 -7.30
C LYS A 23 0.99 17.88 -6.45
N SER A 24 0.92 17.05 -5.42
CA SER A 24 2.08 16.69 -4.61
C SER A 24 3.12 15.97 -5.46
N ASP A 25 2.65 15.08 -6.34
CA ASP A 25 3.48 14.28 -7.22
C ASP A 25 4.22 15.09 -8.28
N GLU A 26 3.57 16.10 -8.87
CA GLU A 26 4.19 17.06 -9.80
C GLU A 26 5.40 17.79 -9.19
N ASN A 27 5.41 17.97 -7.86
CA ASN A 27 6.50 18.63 -7.14
C ASN A 27 7.56 17.64 -6.62
N SER A 28 7.35 16.33 -6.81
CA SER A 28 8.26 15.28 -6.36
C SER A 28 9.32 14.96 -7.42
N LYS A 29 10.54 14.64 -6.97
CA LYS A 29 11.58 14.07 -7.86
C LYS A 29 11.25 12.66 -8.32
N ILE A 30 10.27 12.01 -7.69
CA ILE A 30 9.84 10.66 -7.99
C ILE A 30 8.31 10.69 -8.13
N SER A 31 7.81 10.46 -9.35
CA SER A 31 6.38 10.55 -9.68
C SER A 31 5.62 9.21 -9.66
N ASN A 32 4.49 9.14 -8.94
CA ASN A 32 3.41 8.13 -8.90
C ASN A 32 2.34 8.39 -9.95
N ALA A 33 2.46 9.46 -10.73
CA ALA A 33 1.59 9.78 -11.84
C ALA A 33 2.26 9.56 -13.19
N ASN A 34 1.44 9.29 -14.20
CA ASN A 34 1.84 9.25 -15.59
C ASN A 34 0.73 9.91 -16.41
N GLN A 35 1.08 10.95 -17.18
CA GLN A 35 0.14 11.74 -17.99
C GLN A 35 -1.08 12.25 -17.18
N GLY A 36 -0.83 12.77 -15.97
CA GLY A 36 -1.87 13.37 -15.12
C GLY A 36 -2.83 12.36 -14.48
N ARG A 37 -2.47 11.08 -14.46
CA ARG A 37 -3.23 10.00 -13.80
C ARG A 37 -2.30 9.20 -12.90
N LEU A 38 -2.83 8.64 -11.82
CA LEU A 38 -2.06 7.71 -10.99
C LEU A 38 -1.61 6.50 -11.82
N ASP A 39 -0.34 6.15 -11.70
CA ASP A 39 0.30 5.04 -12.38
C ASP A 39 0.34 3.82 -11.45
N TYR A 40 -0.20 2.70 -11.94
CA TYR A 40 -0.25 1.42 -11.22
C TYR A 40 0.56 0.33 -11.93
N SER A 41 1.31 0.68 -12.98
CA SER A 41 1.86 -0.31 -13.92
C SER A 41 2.84 -1.28 -13.27
N VAL A 42 3.58 -0.88 -12.23
CA VAL A 42 4.50 -1.77 -11.50
C VAL A 42 3.75 -2.82 -10.69
N THR A 43 2.76 -2.42 -9.90
CA THR A 43 1.96 -3.35 -9.08
C THR A 43 1.12 -4.27 -9.98
N ASP A 44 0.55 -3.72 -11.06
CA ASP A 44 -0.16 -4.49 -12.09
C ASP A 44 0.73 -5.53 -12.77
N ALA A 45 2.01 -5.21 -13.02
CA ALA A 45 2.95 -6.17 -13.61
C ALA A 45 3.19 -7.37 -12.69
N LEU A 46 3.34 -7.15 -11.37
CA LEU A 46 3.46 -8.24 -10.39
C LEU A 46 2.20 -9.11 -10.35
N LEU A 47 1.02 -8.50 -10.34
CA LEU A 47 -0.25 -9.23 -10.36
C LEU A 47 -0.42 -10.05 -11.65
N LYS A 48 -0.08 -9.48 -12.82
CA LYS A 48 -0.11 -10.17 -14.12
C LYS A 48 0.87 -11.34 -14.18
N ALA A 49 2.04 -11.21 -13.54
CA ALA A 49 3.00 -12.29 -13.38
C ALA A 49 2.52 -13.41 -12.43
N GLY A 50 1.37 -13.22 -11.77
CA GLY A 50 0.72 -14.22 -10.93
C GLY A 50 1.09 -14.14 -9.45
N PHE A 51 1.80 -13.09 -9.02
CA PHE A 51 1.96 -12.79 -7.61
C PHE A 51 0.65 -12.26 -7.02
N LEU A 52 0.51 -12.40 -5.71
CA LEU A 52 -0.67 -12.00 -4.96
C LEU A 52 -0.29 -10.96 -3.91
N ASP A 53 -0.96 -9.82 -3.90
CA ASP A 53 -0.87 -8.82 -2.82
C ASP A 53 -1.52 -9.38 -1.56
N THR A 54 -0.73 -9.64 -0.52
CA THR A 54 -1.22 -10.27 0.71
C THR A 54 -2.21 -9.40 1.49
N TRP A 55 -2.11 -8.07 1.37
CA TRP A 55 -3.06 -7.16 2.02
C TRP A 55 -4.42 -7.26 1.33
N SER A 56 -4.47 -7.02 0.01
CA SER A 56 -5.72 -7.10 -0.77
C SER A 56 -6.35 -8.49 -0.78
N MET A 57 -5.58 -9.55 -0.50
CA MET A 57 -6.13 -10.90 -0.30
C MET A 57 -6.92 -11.08 1.00
N LYS A 58 -6.56 -10.37 2.07
CA LYS A 58 -7.13 -10.56 3.42
C LYS A 58 -8.05 -9.44 3.84
N HIS A 59 -7.91 -8.26 3.24
CA HIS A 59 -8.60 -7.04 3.63
C HIS A 59 -9.34 -6.46 2.45
N HIS A 60 -10.57 -6.01 2.70
CA HIS A 60 -11.39 -5.29 1.72
C HIS A 60 -11.39 -3.78 1.93
N ALA A 61 -10.98 -3.33 3.12
CA ALA A 61 -10.87 -1.91 3.45
C ALA A 61 -9.45 -1.42 3.17
N PHE A 62 -9.35 -0.18 2.69
CA PHE A 62 -8.08 0.51 2.58
C PHE A 62 -7.49 0.80 3.97
N ASP A 63 -6.19 0.62 4.05
CA ASP A 63 -5.35 1.17 5.10
C ASP A 63 -4.01 1.57 4.49
N TYR A 64 -3.26 2.42 5.18
CA TYR A 64 -2.08 3.09 4.64
C TYR A 64 -0.82 2.72 5.41
N SER A 65 0.30 2.57 4.71
CA SER A 65 1.62 2.35 5.31
C SER A 65 2.43 3.65 5.43
N TYR A 66 2.01 4.71 4.74
CA TYR A 66 2.70 6.00 4.74
C TYR A 66 1.71 7.18 4.64
N PRO A 67 2.03 8.35 5.20
CA PRO A 67 3.05 8.57 6.21
C PRO A 67 2.57 8.15 7.61
N SER A 68 3.48 7.83 8.51
CA SER A 68 3.20 7.73 9.94
C SER A 68 2.93 9.11 10.56
N VAL A 69 2.57 9.12 11.85
CA VAL A 69 2.34 10.37 12.60
C VAL A 69 3.61 10.95 13.21
N GLU A 70 4.79 10.40 12.91
CA GLU A 70 6.08 10.86 13.46
C GLU A 70 6.33 12.35 13.22
N PHE A 71 5.92 12.85 12.05
CA PHE A 71 6.05 14.27 11.70
C PHE A 71 4.78 15.09 11.95
N GLY A 72 3.85 14.54 12.73
CA GLY A 72 2.59 15.17 13.12
C GLY A 72 1.36 14.58 12.42
N PRO A 73 0.18 15.22 12.61
CA PRO A 73 -1.08 14.70 12.09
C PRO A 73 -1.09 14.54 10.57
N VAL A 74 -1.51 13.36 10.10
CA VAL A 74 -1.56 13.01 8.68
C VAL A 74 -2.95 13.24 8.12
N PRO A 75 -3.15 14.17 7.16
CA PRO A 75 -4.43 14.36 6.52
C PRO A 75 -4.77 13.14 5.63
N ASP A 76 -6.07 12.83 5.51
CA ASP A 76 -6.53 11.69 4.70
C ASP A 76 -6.04 11.75 3.24
N SER A 77 -5.87 12.95 2.69
CA SER A 77 -5.36 13.16 1.33
C SER A 77 -3.91 12.75 1.11
N SER A 78 -3.13 12.58 2.17
CA SER A 78 -1.71 12.23 2.10
C SER A 78 -1.44 10.76 2.44
N LYS A 79 -2.47 10.01 2.85
CA LYS A 79 -2.34 8.59 3.20
C LYS A 79 -2.17 7.75 1.94
N GLU A 80 -1.14 6.93 1.89
CA GLU A 80 -0.83 6.05 0.77
C GLU A 80 -0.43 4.67 1.30
N ARG A 81 -0.79 3.62 0.55
CA ARG A 81 -0.24 2.29 0.77
C ARG A 81 0.82 2.05 -0.28
N ILE A 82 2.08 2.12 0.13
CA ILE A 82 3.24 2.01 -0.78
C ILE A 82 4.21 0.90 -0.37
N ASP A 83 3.94 0.23 0.74
CA ASP A 83 4.66 -0.95 1.19
C ASP A 83 3.80 -2.19 0.98
N TYR A 84 4.39 -3.23 0.36
CA TYR A 84 3.69 -4.44 -0.04
C TYR A 84 4.48 -5.69 0.28
N ILE A 85 3.77 -6.76 0.62
CA ILE A 85 4.30 -8.12 0.58
C ILE A 85 3.50 -8.89 -0.47
N PHE A 86 4.17 -9.24 -1.57
CA PHE A 86 3.64 -10.11 -2.61
C PHE A 86 4.11 -11.55 -2.38
N ILE A 87 3.21 -12.50 -2.58
CA ILE A 87 3.53 -13.94 -2.49
C ILE A 87 3.20 -14.66 -3.80
N SER A 88 3.88 -15.78 -4.06
CA SER A 88 3.49 -16.69 -5.14
C SER A 88 2.19 -17.43 -4.79
N LYS A 89 1.51 -17.97 -5.81
CA LYS A 89 0.26 -18.72 -5.62
C LYS A 89 0.41 -19.94 -4.71
N ASP A 90 1.59 -20.55 -4.66
CA ASP A 90 1.86 -21.75 -3.85
C ASP A 90 1.78 -21.45 -2.35
N LEU A 91 2.10 -20.22 -1.94
CA LEU A 91 2.00 -19.76 -0.55
C LEU A 91 0.59 -19.28 -0.17
N LYS A 92 -0.36 -19.23 -1.11
CA LYS A 92 -1.73 -18.76 -0.83
C LYS A 92 -2.40 -19.56 0.29
N LYS A 93 -2.19 -20.87 0.32
CA LYS A 93 -2.82 -21.77 1.31
C LYS A 93 -2.18 -21.69 2.70
N THR A 94 -0.93 -21.26 2.78
CA THR A 94 -0.18 -21.13 4.04
C THR A 94 -0.37 -19.74 4.67
N MET A 95 -0.80 -18.75 3.90
CA MET A 95 -0.94 -17.39 4.38
C MET A 95 -2.18 -17.20 5.26
N LEU A 96 -1.92 -16.99 6.55
CA LEU A 96 -2.93 -16.87 7.59
C LEU A 96 -3.34 -15.41 7.83
N LYS A 97 -2.36 -14.51 8.01
CA LYS A 97 -2.58 -13.10 8.31
C LYS A 97 -1.69 -12.19 7.47
N SER A 98 -2.18 -10.97 7.25
CA SER A 98 -1.44 -9.81 6.74
C SER A 98 -1.83 -8.61 7.60
N ALA A 99 -0.88 -7.74 7.95
CA ALA A 99 -1.13 -6.59 8.80
C ALA A 99 -0.19 -5.41 8.47
N ILE A 100 -0.74 -4.20 8.58
CA ILE A 100 0.03 -2.96 8.75
C ILE A 100 0.05 -2.69 10.25
N LEU A 101 1.24 -2.58 10.84
CA LEU A 101 1.42 -2.49 12.28
C LEU A 101 1.38 -1.03 12.70
N LYS A 102 0.33 -0.65 13.44
CA LYS A 102 0.11 0.70 13.96
C LYS A 102 -0.14 0.62 15.45
N ASP A 103 0.76 1.23 16.21
CA ASP A 103 0.78 1.30 17.66
C ASP A 103 1.66 2.48 18.09
N ASP A 104 1.64 2.79 19.39
CA ASP A 104 2.38 3.92 19.98
C ASP A 104 3.88 3.91 19.67
N ILE A 105 4.48 2.77 19.31
CA ILE A 105 5.90 2.67 18.96
C ILE A 105 6.10 2.95 17.47
N SER A 106 5.36 2.24 16.62
CA SER A 106 5.45 2.33 15.16
C SER A 106 4.99 3.68 14.61
N ASP A 107 4.12 4.39 15.34
CA ASP A 107 3.73 5.78 15.08
C ASP A 107 4.93 6.74 15.04
N HIS A 108 6.02 6.43 15.74
CA HIS A 108 7.15 7.33 15.97
C HIS A 108 8.52 6.79 15.53
N LEU A 109 8.58 5.57 14.97
CA LEU A 109 9.85 4.93 14.66
C LEU A 109 10.42 5.32 13.28
N SER A 110 9.52 5.65 12.35
CA SER A 110 9.81 5.87 10.93
C SER A 110 8.64 6.63 10.32
N ASP A 111 8.83 7.23 9.15
CA ASP A 111 7.75 7.79 8.33
C ASP A 111 6.87 6.73 7.66
N HIS A 112 7.28 5.46 7.70
CA HIS A 112 6.52 4.31 7.24
C HIS A 112 6.16 3.35 8.38
N TYR A 113 4.91 2.86 8.38
CA TYR A 113 4.47 1.77 9.24
C TYR A 113 5.03 0.42 8.76
N PRO A 114 5.56 -0.42 9.67
CA PRO A 114 5.96 -1.78 9.33
C PRO A 114 4.77 -2.61 8.83
N ILE A 115 5.03 -3.49 7.87
CA ILE A 115 4.05 -4.47 7.39
C ILE A 115 4.53 -5.90 7.68
N SER A 116 3.57 -6.80 7.88
CA SER A 116 3.87 -8.19 8.22
C SER A 116 2.89 -9.17 7.60
N ILE A 117 3.35 -10.41 7.46
CA ILE A 117 2.51 -11.57 7.16
C ILE A 117 2.80 -12.71 8.12
N LEU A 118 1.81 -13.56 8.34
CA LEU A 118 1.96 -14.84 9.05
C LEU A 118 1.70 -15.99 8.08
N LEU A 119 2.72 -16.82 7.88
CA LEU A 119 2.62 -18.06 7.12
C LEU A 119 2.62 -19.25 8.10
N VAL A 120 1.71 -20.20 7.87
CA VAL A 120 1.66 -21.47 8.62
C VAL A 120 1.98 -22.60 7.64
N PRO A 121 3.00 -23.43 7.92
CA PRO A 121 3.32 -24.57 7.07
C PRO A 121 2.09 -25.47 6.87
N PRO A 122 1.94 -26.11 5.69
CA PRO A 122 0.88 -27.09 5.51
C PRO A 122 1.07 -28.23 6.52
N HIS A 123 -0.02 -28.69 7.13
CA HIS A 123 0.02 -29.89 7.97
C HIS A 123 0.44 -31.09 7.10
N PRO A 124 1.35 -31.96 7.59
CA PRO A 124 1.73 -33.19 6.89
C PRO A 124 0.56 -34.16 6.75
#